data_AF-A0A0R2BE22-F1
#
_entry.id   AF-A0A0R2BE22-F1
#
_cell.length_a   1.000
_cell.length_b   1.000
_cell.length_c   1.000
_cell.angle_alpha   90.00
_cell.angle_beta   90.00
_cell.angle_gamma   90.00
#
_symmetry.space_group_name_H-M   'P 1'
#
loop_
_entity.id
_entity.type
_entity.pdbx_description
1 polymer ?
#
loop_
_entity_poly.entity_id
_entity_poly.type
_entity_poly.pdbx_seq_one_letter_code
_entity_poly.pdbx_strand_id
1 'polypeptide(L)'
;MYAYSERVSFATSLWWAVVTVTTVGYGDISPTTIVGKLSAVLLMLIGIGFISMLTSSITTYFTRDSDKVTQADNSDKLDQLLRENSAMRAEIKQLRQEVHATNKNGQ
;
A
#
# COMPACT_ATOMS: atom_id res chain seq x y z
N MET A 1 29.40 5.80 18.67
CA MET A 1 28.92 5.38 20.00
C MET A 1 29.28 3.93 20.32
N TYR A 2 28.86 2.94 19.52
CA TYR A 2 29.17 1.51 19.73
C TYR A 2 30.68 1.19 19.81
N ALA A 3 31.47 1.68 18.85
CA ALA A 3 32.94 1.53 18.84
C ALA A 3 33.62 2.13 20.09
N TYR A 4 33.02 3.16 20.68
CA TYR A 4 33.57 3.84 21.86
C TYR A 4 33.20 3.11 23.16
N SER A 5 32.00 2.50 23.24
CA SER A 5 31.54 1.80 24.44
C SER A 5 32.07 0.37 24.58
N GLU A 6 32.32 -0.33 23.48
CA GLU A 6 32.79 -1.73 23.49
C GLU A 6 34.26 -1.90 23.13
N ARG A 7 35.00 -0.81 22.90
CA ARG A 7 36.41 -0.80 22.48
C ARG A 7 36.69 -1.66 21.22
N VAL A 8 35.66 -1.92 20.41
CA VAL A 8 35.79 -2.63 19.14
C VAL A 8 36.20 -1.67 18.04
N SER A 9 37.01 -2.17 17.11
CA SER A 9 37.46 -1.38 15.96
C SER A 9 36.26 -0.88 15.13
N PHE A 10 36.43 0.25 14.45
CA PHE A 10 35.40 0.80 13.57
C PHE A 10 34.94 -0.20 12.51
N ALA A 11 35.88 -0.96 11.94
CA ALA A 11 35.60 -2.00 10.95
C ALA A 11 34.70 -3.11 11.51
N THR A 12 34.95 -3.57 12.73
CA THR A 12 34.14 -4.57 13.44
C THR A 12 32.71 -4.07 13.69
N SER A 13 32.58 -2.79 14.08
CA SER A 13 31.28 -2.15 14.31
C SER A 13 30.45 -2.03 13.03
N LEU A 14 31.12 -1.69 11.92
CA LEU A 14 30.49 -1.60 10.60
C LEU A 14 30.06 -2.97 10.08
N TRP A 15 30.92 -3.99 10.23
CA TRP A 15 30.59 -5.38 9.88
C TRP A 15 29.33 -5.85 10.59
N TRP A 16 29.27 -5.68 11.92
CA TRP A 16 28.10 -6.04 12.70
C TRP A 16 26.84 -5.28 12.25
N ALA A 17 26.95 -3.99 11.97
CA ALA A 17 25.83 -3.18 11.47
C ALA A 17 25.31 -3.71 10.12
N VAL A 18 26.21 -4.04 9.18
CA VAL A 18 25.84 -4.60 7.86
C VAL A 18 25.14 -5.94 8.01
N VAL A 19 25.71 -6.87 8.79
CA VAL A 19 25.13 -8.21 9.03
C VAL A 19 23.77 -8.13 9.73
N THR A 20 23.56 -7.12 10.57
CA THR A 20 22.27 -6.89 11.24
C THR A 20 21.23 -6.27 10.31
N VAL A 21 21.58 -5.23 9.54
CA VAL A 21 20.67 -4.59 8.57
C VAL A 21 20.25 -5.56 7.47
N THR A 22 21.17 -6.42 7.03
CA THR A 22 20.89 -7.47 6.04
C THR A 22 20.17 -8.68 6.63
N THR A 23 19.86 -8.68 7.93
CA THR A 23 19.18 -9.77 8.66
C THR A 23 19.92 -11.11 8.66
N VAL A 24 21.21 -11.13 8.29
CA VAL A 24 22.02 -12.36 8.26
C VAL A 24 22.34 -12.84 9.68
N GLY A 25 22.74 -11.92 10.57
CA GLY A 25 22.87 -12.17 12.01
C GLY A 25 23.78 -13.35 12.39
N TYR A 26 25.05 -13.36 11.97
CA TYR A 26 26.00 -14.44 12.31
C TYR A 26 26.18 -14.67 13.82
N GLY A 27 25.95 -13.65 14.65
CA GLY A 27 26.02 -13.74 16.11
C GLY A 27 27.46 -13.80 16.65
N ASP A 28 28.46 -13.61 15.79
CA ASP A 28 29.88 -13.51 16.11
C ASP A 28 30.21 -12.29 16.97
N ILE A 29 29.51 -11.17 16.72
CA ILE A 29 29.65 -9.91 17.45
C ILE A 29 28.25 -9.44 17.85
N SER A 30 28.09 -8.99 19.10
CA SER A 30 26.82 -8.43 19.57
C SER A 30 27.03 -7.37 20.66
N PRO A 31 26.13 -6.38 20.76
CA PRO A 31 26.18 -5.40 21.83
C PRO A 31 25.96 -6.03 23.20
N THR A 32 26.96 -5.91 24.07
CA THR A 32 26.91 -6.35 25.47
C THR A 32 26.51 -5.19 26.39
N THR A 33 26.87 -3.96 26.03
CA THR A 33 26.62 -2.74 26.81
C THR A 33 25.21 -2.21 26.64
N ILE A 34 24.67 -1.54 27.67
CA ILE A 34 23.31 -0.93 27.62
C ILE A 34 23.19 0.07 26.47
N VAL A 35 24.19 0.94 26.30
CA VAL A 35 24.23 1.93 25.21
C VAL A 35 24.34 1.24 23.85
N GLY A 36 25.14 0.18 23.74
CA GLY A 36 25.24 -0.63 22.53
C GLY A 36 23.90 -1.28 22.15
N LYS A 37 23.19 -1.84 23.13
CA LYS A 37 21.87 -2.44 22.93
C LYS A 37 20.82 -1.42 22.47
N LEU A 38 20.80 -0.21 23.01
CA LEU A 38 19.92 0.86 22.53
C LEU A 38 20.22 1.24 21.07
N SER A 39 21.50 1.36 20.71
CA SER A 39 21.88 1.62 19.32
C SER A 39 21.49 0.48 18.37
N ALA A 40 21.52 -0.77 18.85
CA ALA A 40 21.05 -1.93 18.09
C ALA A 40 19.55 -1.92 17.85
N VAL A 41 18.75 -1.57 18.86
CA VAL A 41 17.30 -1.42 18.70
C VAL A 41 16.98 -0.35 17.65
N LEU A 42 17.65 0.81 17.71
CA LEU A 42 17.49 1.86 16.70
C LEU A 42 17.86 1.37 15.30
N LEU A 43 18.98 0.65 15.16
CA LEU A 43 19.43 0.10 13.89
C LEU A 43 18.44 -0.92 13.33
N MET A 44 17.84 -1.77 14.17
CA MET A 44 16.79 -2.71 13.77
C MET A 44 15.54 -2.00 13.26
N LEU A 45 15.08 -0.95 13.96
CA LEU A 45 13.92 -0.14 13.51
C LEU A 45 14.18 0.53 12.16
N ILE A 46 15.38 1.09 11.98
CA ILE A 46 15.80 1.69 10.70
C ILE A 46 15.85 0.62 9.60
N GLY A 47 16.37 -0.58 9.89
CA GLY A 47 16.43 -1.68 8.94
C GLY A 47 15.04 -2.09 8.42
N ILE A 48 14.07 -2.25 9.33
CA ILE A 48 12.68 -2.58 8.97
C ILE A 48 12.06 -1.45 8.13
N GLY A 49 12.28 -0.19 8.53
CA GLY A 49 11.80 0.96 7.77
C GLY A 49 12.39 1.03 6.36
N PHE A 50 13.70 0.75 6.23
CA PHE A 50 14.39 0.73 4.96
C PHE A 50 13.86 -0.35 4.02
N ILE A 51 13.72 -1.59 4.50
CA ILE A 51 13.14 -2.70 3.71
C ILE A 51 11.71 -2.36 3.31
N SER A 52 10.91 -1.84 4.24
CA SER A 52 9.52 -1.44 3.97
C SER A 52 9.43 -0.37 2.88
N MET A 53 10.34 0.62 2.90
CA MET A 53 10.41 1.66 1.89
C MET A 53 10.82 1.11 0.52
N LEU A 54 11.77 0.17 0.48
CA LEU A 54 12.16 -0.53 -0.75
C LEU A 54 10.99 -1.33 -1.32
N THR A 55 10.32 -2.13 -0.48
CA THR A 55 9.13 -2.89 -0.86
C THR A 55 8.04 -1.95 -1.38
N SER A 56 7.73 -0.87 -0.67
CA SER A 56 6.73 0.12 -1.12
C SER A 56 7.11 0.75 -2.45
N SER A 57 8.38 1.09 -2.67
CA SER A 57 8.84 1.70 -3.91
C SER A 57 8.65 0.74 -5.10
N ILE A 58 8.97 -0.54 -4.90
CA ILE A 58 8.74 -1.60 -5.90
C ILE A 58 7.25 -1.78 -6.13
N THR A 59 6.45 -1.93 -5.07
CA THR A 59 4.99 -2.05 -5.18
C THR A 59 4.40 -0.87 -5.94
N THR A 60 4.77 0.38 -5.63
CA THR A 60 4.29 1.55 -6.37
C THR A 60 4.66 1.50 -7.84
N TYR A 61 5.86 1.03 -8.20
CA TYR A 61 6.25 0.87 -9.60
C TYR A 61 5.35 -0.14 -10.34
N PHE A 62 5.06 -1.29 -9.73
CA PHE A 62 4.20 -2.32 -10.33
C PHE A 62 2.71 -1.95 -10.33
N THR A 63 2.24 -1.35 -9.24
CA THR A 63 0.82 -0.99 -9.05
C THR A 63 0.42 0.21 -9.92
N ARG A 64 1.34 1.12 -10.27
CA ARG A 64 1.04 2.30 -11.08
C ARG A 64 0.44 1.98 -12.46
N ASP A 65 0.81 0.85 -13.07
CA ASP A 65 0.21 0.40 -14.33
C ASP A 65 -1.15 -0.27 -14.10
N SER A 66 -1.30 -1.00 -13.00
CA SER A 66 -2.57 -1.62 -12.60
C SER A 66 -3.62 -0.58 -12.19
N ASP A 67 -3.20 0.52 -11.55
CA ASP A 67 -4.07 1.62 -11.12
C ASP A 67 -4.68 2.35 -12.32
N LYS A 68 -3.90 2.58 -13.39
CA LYS A 68 -4.40 3.20 -14.62
C LYS A 68 -5.45 2.35 -15.31
N VAL A 69 -5.20 1.05 -15.43
CA VAL A 69 -6.15 0.10 -16.04
C VAL A 69 -7.42 0.00 -15.20
N THR A 70 -7.28 -0.10 -13.88
CA THR A 70 -8.41 -0.17 -12.94
C THR A 70 -9.23 1.12 -12.96
N GLN A 71 -8.59 2.27 -13.05
CA GLN A 71 -9.28 3.56 -13.09
C GLN A 71 -10.01 3.79 -14.42
N ALA A 72 -9.44 3.36 -15.54
CA ALA A 72 -10.11 3.40 -16.84
C ALA A 72 -11.34 2.46 -16.85
N ASP A 73 -11.18 1.21 -16.43
CA ASP A 73 -12.29 0.24 -16.35
C ASP A 73 -13.41 0.70 -15.41
N ASN A 74 -13.06 1.30 -14.27
CA ASN A 74 -14.06 1.88 -13.36
C ASN A 74 -14.81 3.06 -13.99
N SER A 75 -14.14 3.92 -14.75
CA SER A 75 -14.79 5.02 -15.48
C SER A 75 -15.78 4.49 -16.52
N ASP A 76 -15.38 3.47 -17.28
CA ASP A 76 -16.24 2.86 -18.31
C ASP A 76 -17.48 2.20 -17.68
N LYS A 77 -17.30 1.51 -16.55
CA LYS A 77 -18.40 0.91 -15.76
C LYS A 77 -19.34 1.99 -15.21
N LEU A 78 -18.82 3.12 -14.72
CA LEU A 78 -19.65 4.24 -14.25
C LEU A 78 -20.51 4.80 -15.38
N ASP A 79 -19.93 5.00 -16.55
CA ASP A 79 -20.67 5.48 -17.72
C ASP A 79 -21.74 4.48 -18.18
N GLN A 80 -21.45 3.19 -18.13
CA GLN A 80 -22.44 2.14 -18.40
C GLN A 80 -23.59 2.19 -17.39
N LEU A 81 -23.30 2.23 -16.09
CA LEU A 81 -24.31 2.30 -15.04
C LEU A 81 -25.20 3.53 -15.19
N LEU A 82 -24.63 4.68 -15.56
CA LEU A 82 -25.38 5.91 -15.81
C LEU A 82 -26.33 5.76 -17.00
N ARG A 83 -25.87 5.16 -18.10
CA ARG A 83 -26.71 4.89 -19.29
C ARG A 83 -27.86 3.97 -18.94
N GLU A 84 -27.59 2.85 -18.26
CA GLU A 84 -28.63 1.91 -17.81
C GLU A 84 -29.64 2.58 -16.89
N ASN A 85 -29.18 3.40 -15.93
CA ASN A 85 -30.08 4.14 -15.03
C ASN A 85 -30.97 5.12 -15.80
N SER A 86 -30.42 5.81 -16.79
CA SER A 86 -31.17 6.77 -17.61
C SER A 86 -32.24 6.10 -18.47
N ALA A 87 -31.92 4.93 -19.05
CA ALA A 87 -32.84 4.15 -19.88
C ALA A 87 -34.02 3.60 -19.04
N MET A 88 -33.72 3.00 -17.90
CA MET A 88 -34.75 2.50 -16.97
C MET A 88 -35.69 3.64 -16.51
N ARG A 89 -35.15 4.83 -16.25
CA ARG A 89 -35.97 6.00 -15.87
C ARG A 89 -36.89 6.45 -17.00
N ALA A 90 -36.45 6.39 -18.25
CA ALA A 90 -37.27 6.71 -19.41
C ALA A 90 -38.42 5.69 -19.58
N GLU A 91 -38.12 4.39 -19.42
CA GLU A 91 -39.11 3.32 -19.48
C GLU A 91 -40.18 3.45 -18.39
N ILE A 92 -39.77 3.71 -17.14
CA ILE A 92 -40.71 3.97 -16.03
C ILE A 92 -41.62 5.16 -16.34
N LYS A 93 -41.08 6.23 -16.95
CA LYS A 93 -41.87 7.41 -17.32
C LYS A 93 -42.89 7.07 -18.41
N GLN A 94 -42.50 6.29 -19.41
CA GLN A 94 -43.37 5.88 -20.50
C GLN A 94 -44.51 4.97 -20.01
N LEU A 95 -44.19 3.96 -19.20
CA LEU A 95 -45.19 3.06 -18.60
C LEU A 95 -46.20 3.81 -17.72
N ARG A 96 -45.73 4.78 -16.92
CA ARG A 96 -46.63 5.64 -16.12
C ARG A 96 -47.59 6.46 -16.98
N GLN A 97 -47.14 6.95 -18.13
CA GLN A 97 -47.99 7.70 -19.06
C GLN A 97 -49.03 6.79 -19.75
N GLU A 98 -48.62 5.59 -20.16
CA GLU A 98 -49.51 4.60 -20.78
C GLU A 98 -50.62 4.17 -19.83
N VAL A 99 -50.28 3.83 -18.58
CA VAL A 99 -51.27 3.48 -17.56
C VAL A 99 -52.27 4.63 -17.33
N HIS A 100 -51.82 5.88 -17.32
CA HIS A 100 -52.72 7.04 -17.17
C HIS A 100 -53.61 7.29 -18.39
N ALA A 101 -53.12 7.01 -19.61
CA ALA A 101 -53.93 7.10 -20.82
C ALA A 101 -55.01 6.01 -20.86
N THR A 102 -54.64 4.77 -20.52
CA THR A 102 -55.58 3.63 -20.46
C THR A 102 -56.63 3.83 -19.36
N ASN A 103 -56.25 4.33 -18.18
CA ASN A 103 -57.19 4.59 -17.08
C ASN A 103 -58.20 5.71 -17.39
N LYS A 104 -57.86 6.67 -18.26
CA LYS A 104 -58.79 7.73 -18.70
C LYS A 104 -59.81 7.25 -19.74
N ASN A 105 -59.48 6.23 -20.53
CA ASN A 105 -60.38 5.69 -21.56
C ASN A 105 -61.31 4.58 -21.03
N GLY A 106 -61.07 4.11 -19.80
CA GLY A 106 -61.88 3.09 -19.12
C GLY A 106 -62.95 3.65 -18.16
N GLN A 107 -63.09 4.98 -18.06
CA GLN A 107 -64.23 5.66 -17.42
C GLN A 107 -65.12 6.30 -18.49
#